data_AF-A0A3M1Y8W1-F1
#
_entry.id   AF-A0A3M1Y8W1-F1
#
_cell.length_a   1.000
_cell.length_b   1.000
_cell.length_c   1.000
_cell.angle_alpha   90.00
_cell.angle_beta   90.00
_cell.angle_gamma   90.00
#
_symmetry.space_group_name_H-M   'P 1'
#
loop_
_entity.id
_entity.type
_entity.pdbx_description
1 polymer ?
#
loop_
_entity_poly.entity_id
_entity_poly.type
_entity_poly.pdbx_seq_one_letter_code
_entity_poly.pdbx_strand_id
1 'polypeptide(L)'
;MIDAITEMFLSGIIDQRGRFNPEARTDRIREGEDGPEYVVYRGQEREIVLTQVDIENIVRAKAAIYAGVSMLLKEVGFPFEMIEQVYIAGGFGNYIDVEKAIVMGMLPDIPRERFKFMGNTSVAGAYLCLLSEDMRREAERVSSMMTYVELSVKGGYMDEFMSALFLPHTDMGQFPSVKEIIGK
;
A
#
# COMPACT_ATOMS: atom_id res chain seq x y z
N MET A 1 -1.08 -10.34 4.30
CA MET A 1 -1.42 -9.24 5.23
C MET A 1 -2.27 -8.17 4.57
N ILE A 2 -1.89 -7.65 3.40
CA ILE A 2 -2.72 -6.70 2.63
C ILE A 2 -4.15 -7.24 2.49
N ASP A 3 -4.28 -8.44 1.94
CA ASP A 3 -5.57 -9.12 1.82
C ASP A 3 -6.34 -9.22 3.13
N ALA A 4 -5.71 -9.71 4.19
CA ALA A 4 -6.38 -9.91 5.47
C ALA A 4 -6.93 -8.60 6.04
N ILE A 5 -6.12 -7.53 6.02
CA ILE A 5 -6.55 -6.21 6.52
C ILE A 5 -7.64 -5.62 5.63
N THR A 6 -7.54 -5.78 4.30
CA THR A 6 -8.59 -5.35 3.37
C THR A 6 -9.91 -6.09 3.64
N GLU A 7 -9.89 -7.41 3.79
CA GLU A 7 -11.11 -8.18 4.10
C GLU A 7 -11.68 -7.80 5.47
N MET A 8 -10.82 -7.61 6.48
CA MET A 8 -11.26 -7.18 7.82
C MET A 8 -11.92 -5.80 7.78
N PHE A 9 -11.42 -4.90 6.94
CA PHE A 9 -12.03 -3.59 6.73
C PHE A 9 -13.38 -3.70 6.05
N LEU A 10 -13.46 -4.44 4.93
CA LEU A 10 -14.70 -4.63 4.18
C LEU A 10 -15.78 -5.37 4.99
N SER A 11 -15.38 -6.28 5.89
CA SER A 11 -16.31 -7.00 6.76
C SER A 11 -16.66 -6.26 8.06
N GLY A 12 -16.15 -5.03 8.25
CA GLY A 12 -16.38 -4.24 9.47
C GLY A 12 -15.75 -4.79 10.75
N ILE A 13 -14.77 -5.69 10.63
CA ILE A 13 -13.95 -6.17 11.76
C ILE A 13 -13.03 -5.05 12.25
N ILE A 14 -12.55 -4.20 11.33
CA ILE A 14 -11.83 -2.98 11.66
C ILE A 14 -12.52 -1.74 11.09
N ASP A 15 -12.36 -0.61 11.77
CA ASP A 15 -12.83 0.69 11.31
C ASP A 15 -11.86 1.32 10.28
N GLN A 16 -12.21 2.50 9.77
CA GLN A 16 -11.36 3.26 8.83
C GLN A 16 -10.01 3.67 9.42
N ARG A 17 -9.81 3.66 10.75
CA ARG A 17 -8.52 3.93 11.38
C ARG A 17 -7.70 2.65 11.57
N GLY A 18 -8.19 1.51 11.10
CA GLY A 18 -7.57 0.20 11.30
C GLY A 18 -7.71 -0.31 12.74
N ARG A 19 -8.68 0.19 13.51
CA ARG A 19 -8.94 -0.29 14.88
C ARG A 19 -9.98 -1.37 14.89
N PHE A 20 -9.79 -2.39 15.72
CA PHE A 20 -10.79 -3.42 15.94
C PHE A 20 -12.12 -2.83 16.40
N ASN A 21 -13.19 -3.24 15.73
CA ASN A 21 -14.55 -2.85 16.06
C ASN A 21 -15.08 -3.75 17.22
N PRO A 22 -15.35 -3.20 18.41
CA PRO A 22 -15.86 -3.98 19.55
C PRO A 22 -17.25 -4.58 19.28
N GLU A 23 -18.01 -4.01 18.34
CA GLU A 23 -19.34 -4.48 17.96
C GLU A 23 -19.30 -5.54 16.85
N ALA A 24 -18.10 -5.90 16.34
CA ALA A 24 -17.96 -6.92 15.32
C ALA A 24 -18.49 -8.27 15.84
N ARG A 25 -19.42 -8.88 15.11
CA ARG A 25 -20.03 -10.18 15.47
C ARG A 25 -19.09 -11.34 15.12
N THR A 26 -17.98 -11.44 15.83
CA THR A 26 -16.98 -12.50 15.64
C THR A 26 -16.43 -12.98 16.98
N ASP A 27 -16.17 -14.29 17.09
CA ASP A 27 -15.51 -14.90 18.25
C ASP A 27 -13.98 -14.90 18.12
N ARG A 28 -13.44 -14.27 17.07
CA ARG A 28 -12.02 -14.30 16.72
C ARG A 28 -11.22 -13.11 17.25
N ILE A 29 -11.87 -12.07 17.77
CA ILE A 29 -11.20 -10.95 18.43
C ILE A 29 -11.05 -11.28 19.91
N ARG A 30 -9.86 -11.09 20.46
CA ARG A 30 -9.58 -11.21 21.90
C ARG A 30 -8.49 -10.22 22.34
N GLU A 31 -8.33 -10.08 23.65
CA GLU A 31 -7.17 -9.38 24.23
C GLU A 31 -5.96 -10.33 24.24
N GLY A 32 -4.85 -9.87 23.66
CA GLY A 32 -3.53 -10.50 23.70
C GLY A 32 -2.54 -9.72 24.56
N GLU A 33 -1.24 -10.05 24.48
CA GLU A 33 -0.20 -9.37 25.26
C GLU A 33 0.02 -7.91 24.84
N ASP A 34 -0.06 -7.64 23.52
CA ASP A 34 0.13 -6.31 22.92
C ASP A 34 -1.21 -5.56 22.70
N GLY A 35 -2.27 -5.99 23.37
CA GLY A 35 -3.63 -5.48 23.20
C GLY A 35 -4.50 -6.34 22.28
N PRO A 36 -5.54 -5.77 21.64
CA PRO A 36 -6.50 -6.54 20.85
C PRO A 36 -5.85 -7.21 19.63
N GLU A 37 -6.24 -8.46 19.37
CA GLU A 37 -5.77 -9.27 18.25
C GLU A 37 -6.90 -10.07 17.60
N TYR A 38 -6.73 -10.38 16.31
CA TYR A 38 -7.63 -11.23 15.55
C TYR A 38 -6.99 -12.57 15.21
N VAL A 39 -7.65 -13.66 15.61
CA VAL A 39 -7.18 -15.02 15.35
C VAL A 39 -7.53 -15.43 13.91
N VAL A 40 -6.53 -15.35 13.03
CA VAL A 40 -6.62 -15.78 11.63
C VAL A 40 -6.72 -17.30 11.55
N TYR A 41 -5.88 -18.02 12.30
CA TYR A 41 -5.83 -19.47 12.30
C TYR A 41 -5.73 -20.04 13.72
N ARG A 42 -6.58 -21.03 14.03
CA ARG A 42 -6.56 -21.80 15.29
C ARG A 42 -6.02 -23.20 15.00
N GLY A 43 -4.75 -23.43 15.32
CA GLY A 43 -4.11 -24.75 15.26
C GLY A 43 -4.00 -25.39 16.65
N GLN A 44 -3.78 -26.71 16.69
CA GLN A 44 -3.61 -27.45 17.95
C GLN A 44 -2.33 -27.04 18.71
N GLU A 45 -1.26 -26.73 17.98
CA GLU A 45 0.05 -26.39 18.56
C GLU A 45 0.37 -24.89 18.50
N ARG A 46 -0.22 -24.16 17.54
CA ARG A 46 0.03 -22.74 17.32
C ARG A 46 -1.19 -22.04 16.72
N GLU A 47 -1.38 -20.80 17.12
CA GLU A 47 -2.32 -19.88 16.51
C GLU A 47 -1.57 -18.85 15.65
N ILE A 48 -2.23 -18.34 14.61
CA ILE A 48 -1.75 -17.20 13.84
C ILE A 48 -2.72 -16.06 14.11
N VAL A 49 -2.18 -14.96 14.64
CA VAL A 49 -2.93 -13.77 15.02
C VAL A 49 -2.45 -12.56 14.23
N LEU A 50 -3.33 -11.56 14.08
CA LEU A 50 -2.98 -10.22 13.63
C LEU A 50 -3.29 -9.27 14.77
N THR A 51 -2.27 -8.61 15.30
CA THR A 51 -2.40 -7.68 16.42
C THR A 51 -2.80 -6.28 15.93
N GLN A 52 -3.28 -5.43 16.85
CA GLN A 52 -3.51 -4.02 16.56
C GLN A 52 -2.22 -3.33 16.07
N VAL A 53 -1.07 -3.70 16.63
CA VAL A 53 0.25 -3.16 16.24
C VAL A 53 0.62 -3.55 14.80
N ASP A 54 0.33 -4.78 14.38
CA ASP A 54 0.55 -5.22 13.00
C ASP A 54 -0.27 -4.41 12.01
N ILE A 55 -1.55 -4.19 12.33
CA ILE A 55 -2.46 -3.40 11.49
C ILE A 55 -1.97 -1.95 11.39
N GLU A 56 -1.62 -1.33 12.52
CA GLU A 56 -1.08 0.02 12.53
C GLU A 56 0.21 0.15 11.72
N ASN A 57 1.11 -0.84 11.81
CA ASN A 57 2.36 -0.85 11.03
C ASN A 57 2.08 -0.88 9.53
N ILE A 58 1.09 -1.68 9.09
CA ILE A 58 0.71 -1.73 7.67
C ILE A 58 0.00 -0.46 7.22
N VAL A 59 -0.88 0.11 8.05
CA VAL A 59 -1.52 1.40 7.78
C VAL A 59 -0.47 2.52 7.66
N ARG A 60 0.56 2.54 8.51
CA ARG A 60 1.67 3.49 8.39
C ARG A 60 2.49 3.27 7.11
N ALA A 61 2.80 2.02 6.77
CA ALA A 61 3.56 1.69 5.56
C ALA A 61 2.82 2.09 4.29
N LYS A 62 1.52 1.77 4.19
CA LYS A 62 0.72 2.14 3.02
C LYS A 62 0.51 3.65 2.93
N ALA A 63 0.37 4.34 4.07
CA ALA A 63 0.25 5.79 4.12
C ALA A 63 1.51 6.48 3.55
N ALA A 64 2.69 5.99 3.92
CA ALA A 64 3.95 6.51 3.40
C ALA A 64 4.08 6.34 1.88
N ILE A 65 3.64 5.19 1.34
CA ILE A 65 3.64 4.92 -0.10
C ILE A 65 2.70 5.89 -0.82
N TYR A 66 1.44 5.97 -0.39
CA TYR A 66 0.45 6.85 -1.01
C TYR A 66 0.88 8.32 -0.97
N ALA A 67 1.32 8.79 0.20
CA ALA A 67 1.78 10.16 0.39
C ALA A 67 3.01 10.48 -0.47
N GLY A 68 3.93 9.52 -0.63
CA GLY A 68 5.07 9.67 -1.52
C GLY A 68 4.66 9.87 -2.97
N VAL A 69 3.76 9.04 -3.50
CA VAL A 69 3.28 9.15 -4.88
C VAL A 69 2.51 10.46 -5.07
N SER A 70 1.57 10.78 -4.17
CA SER A 70 0.77 12.00 -4.20
C SER A 70 1.66 13.25 -4.19
N MET A 71 2.67 13.30 -3.32
CA MET A 71 3.60 14.44 -3.24
C MET A 71 4.47 14.58 -4.48
N LEU A 72 4.97 13.48 -5.05
CA LEU A 72 5.76 13.53 -6.28
C LEU A 72 4.93 14.09 -7.45
N LEU A 73 3.68 13.66 -7.59
CA LEU A 73 2.75 14.17 -8.60
C LEU A 73 2.44 15.66 -8.40
N LYS A 74 2.20 16.09 -7.15
CA LYS A 74 1.98 17.50 -6.80
C LYS A 74 3.20 18.36 -7.14
N GLU A 75 4.42 17.89 -6.88
CA GLU A 75 5.66 18.62 -7.17
C GLU A 75 5.83 18.88 -8.68
N VAL A 76 5.42 17.94 -9.52
CA VAL A 76 5.48 18.10 -11.00
C VAL A 76 4.20 18.70 -11.60
N GLY A 77 3.21 19.03 -10.77
CA GLY A 77 1.94 19.64 -11.19
C GLY A 77 1.02 18.70 -11.97
N PHE A 78 1.14 17.38 -11.79
CA PHE A 78 0.30 16.40 -12.46
C PHE A 78 -0.72 15.78 -11.51
N PRO A 79 -1.96 15.53 -11.96
CA PRO A 79 -2.94 14.79 -11.20
C PRO A 79 -2.79 13.27 -11.45
N PHE A 80 -3.41 12.42 -10.62
CA PHE A 80 -3.28 10.96 -10.71
C PHE A 80 -3.77 10.40 -12.06
N GLU A 81 -4.75 11.04 -12.69
CA GLU A 81 -5.34 10.61 -13.97
C GLU A 81 -4.35 10.64 -15.13
N MET A 82 -3.29 11.46 -15.03
CA MET A 82 -2.22 11.53 -16.01
C MET A 82 -1.25 10.36 -15.96
N ILE A 83 -1.32 9.49 -14.94
CA ILE A 83 -0.49 8.28 -14.89
C ILE A 83 -0.97 7.28 -15.93
N GLU A 84 -0.19 7.06 -16.98
CA GLU A 84 -0.52 6.10 -18.04
C GLU A 84 -0.29 4.64 -17.61
N GLN A 85 0.78 4.38 -16.86
CA GLN A 85 1.18 3.05 -16.39
C GLN A 85 1.85 3.16 -15.02
N VAL A 86 1.60 2.17 -14.15
CA VAL A 86 2.28 1.99 -12.86
C VAL A 86 3.00 0.65 -12.88
N TYR A 87 4.33 0.70 -12.80
CA TYR A 87 5.17 -0.49 -12.70
C TYR A 87 5.49 -0.77 -11.23
N ILE A 88 4.98 -1.89 -10.72
CA ILE A 88 5.20 -2.32 -9.33
C ILE A 88 6.34 -3.33 -9.32
N ALA A 89 7.39 -3.00 -8.57
CA ALA A 89 8.53 -3.88 -8.35
C ALA A 89 8.69 -4.20 -6.85
N GLY A 90 9.35 -5.31 -6.55
CA GLY A 90 9.71 -5.72 -5.19
C GLY A 90 9.39 -7.17 -4.87
N GLY A 91 9.77 -7.57 -3.66
CA GLY A 91 9.60 -8.95 -3.16
C GLY A 91 8.15 -9.36 -2.93
N PHE A 92 7.20 -8.42 -3.01
CA PHE A 92 5.76 -8.71 -2.92
C PHE A 92 5.24 -9.61 -4.05
N GLY A 93 6.06 -9.85 -5.10
CA GLY A 93 5.82 -10.89 -6.10
C GLY A 93 4.52 -10.72 -6.91
N ASN A 94 4.15 -11.74 -7.70
CA ASN A 94 2.88 -11.81 -8.44
C ASN A 94 1.62 -11.86 -7.53
N TYR A 95 1.76 -11.53 -6.24
CA TYR A 95 0.77 -11.79 -5.21
C TYR A 95 0.13 -10.52 -4.67
N ILE A 96 0.56 -9.33 -5.09
CA ILE A 96 -0.16 -8.11 -4.74
C ILE A 96 -1.43 -8.02 -5.59
N ASP A 97 -2.58 -8.17 -4.92
CA ASP A 97 -3.88 -7.90 -5.52
C ASP A 97 -4.04 -6.38 -5.63
N VAL A 98 -4.04 -5.87 -6.87
CA VAL A 98 -4.17 -4.45 -7.17
C VAL A 98 -5.48 -3.89 -6.63
N GLU A 99 -6.57 -4.67 -6.72
CA GLU A 99 -7.87 -4.24 -6.21
C GLU A 99 -7.80 -4.03 -4.70
N LYS A 100 -7.24 -5.00 -3.97
CA LYS A 100 -7.13 -4.91 -2.52
C LYS A 100 -6.18 -3.82 -2.06
N ALA A 101 -5.12 -3.56 -2.82
CA ALA A 101 -4.18 -2.46 -2.55
C ALA A 101 -4.83 -1.09 -2.76
N ILE A 102 -5.75 -0.95 -3.74
CA ILE A 102 -6.56 0.26 -3.92
C ILE A 102 -7.58 0.40 -2.79
N VAL A 103 -8.29 -0.67 -2.41
CA VAL A 103 -9.24 -0.65 -1.28
C VAL A 103 -8.57 -0.27 0.04
N MET A 104 -7.32 -0.69 0.25
CA MET A 104 -6.53 -0.29 1.42
C MET A 104 -6.03 1.17 1.34
N GLY A 105 -6.06 1.78 0.17
CA GLY A 105 -5.48 3.10 -0.11
C GLY A 105 -3.95 3.10 -0.10
N MET A 106 -3.34 1.99 -0.53
CA MET A 106 -1.90 1.91 -0.79
C MET A 106 -1.55 2.42 -2.19
N LEU A 107 -2.41 2.11 -3.16
CA LEU A 107 -2.29 2.53 -4.55
C LEU A 107 -3.42 3.51 -4.90
N PRO A 108 -3.19 4.43 -5.86
CA PRO A 108 -4.24 5.36 -6.28
C PRO A 108 -5.36 4.65 -7.01
N ASP A 109 -6.58 5.18 -6.90
CA ASP A 109 -7.76 4.64 -7.57
C ASP A 109 -7.80 5.04 -9.05
N ILE A 110 -6.99 4.35 -9.85
CA ILE A 110 -6.92 4.48 -11.31
C ILE A 110 -7.28 3.13 -11.98
N PRO A 111 -7.48 3.10 -13.32
CA PRO A 111 -7.86 1.86 -14.00
C PRO A 111 -6.84 0.73 -13.78
N ARG A 112 -7.34 -0.47 -13.43
CA ARG A 112 -6.54 -1.60 -12.95
C ARG A 112 -5.57 -2.11 -14.01
N GLU A 113 -5.94 -1.99 -15.27
CA GLU A 113 -5.13 -2.33 -16.45
C GLU A 113 -3.87 -1.45 -16.60
N ARG A 114 -3.78 -0.33 -15.88
CA ARG A 114 -2.57 0.50 -15.85
C ARG A 114 -1.48 -0.06 -14.96
N PHE A 115 -1.79 -1.02 -14.08
CA PHE A 115 -0.81 -1.61 -13.18
C PHE A 115 -0.14 -2.84 -13.79
N LYS A 116 1.18 -2.87 -13.72
CA LYS A 116 2.00 -4.01 -14.17
C LYS A 116 2.97 -4.42 -13.09
N PHE A 117 2.94 -5.70 -12.74
CA PHE A 117 3.88 -6.27 -11.79
C PHE A 117 5.15 -6.76 -12.51
N MET A 118 6.31 -6.32 -12.02
CA MET A 118 7.61 -6.53 -12.67
C MET A 118 8.55 -7.46 -11.90
N GLY A 119 8.14 -7.98 -10.75
CA GLY A 119 8.99 -8.83 -9.91
C GLY A 119 10.13 -8.07 -9.25
N ASN A 120 11.24 -8.77 -9.01
CA ASN A 120 12.43 -8.17 -8.44
C ASN A 120 13.28 -7.54 -9.56
N THR A 121 12.97 -6.28 -9.88
CA THR A 121 13.67 -5.52 -10.92
C THR A 121 15.11 -5.20 -10.56
N SER A 122 15.48 -5.18 -9.28
CA SER A 122 16.87 -4.99 -8.83
C SER A 122 17.75 -6.16 -9.27
N VAL A 123 17.30 -7.41 -9.03
CA VAL A 123 18.02 -8.60 -9.48
C VAL A 123 18.03 -8.71 -11.00
N ALA A 124 16.89 -8.45 -11.65
CA ALA A 124 16.82 -8.47 -13.11
C ALA A 124 17.76 -7.43 -13.75
N GLY A 125 17.78 -6.20 -13.22
CA GLY A 125 18.68 -5.14 -13.67
C GLY A 125 20.15 -5.49 -13.47
N ALA A 126 20.51 -6.04 -12.29
CA ALA A 126 21.87 -6.50 -12.03
C ALA A 126 22.32 -7.58 -13.02
N TYR A 127 21.43 -8.52 -13.35
CA TYR A 127 21.68 -9.56 -14.34
C TYR A 127 21.89 -8.98 -15.75
N LEU A 128 21.06 -8.02 -16.18
CA LEU A 128 21.20 -7.34 -17.46
C LEU A 128 22.55 -6.58 -17.56
N CYS A 129 22.92 -5.84 -16.51
CA CYS A 129 24.19 -5.12 -16.46
C CYS A 129 25.41 -6.03 -16.37
N LEU A 130 25.26 -7.26 -15.86
CA LEU A 130 26.32 -8.27 -15.83
C LEU A 130 26.59 -8.83 -17.23
N LEU A 131 25.54 -9.08 -18.01
CA LEU A 131 25.65 -9.73 -19.32
C LEU A 131 25.83 -8.78 -20.50
N SER A 132 25.53 -7.49 -20.34
CA SER A 132 25.59 -6.50 -21.42
C SER A 132 26.25 -5.21 -20.95
N GLU A 133 27.35 -4.83 -21.61
CA GLU A 133 27.98 -3.52 -21.42
C GLU A 133 27.06 -2.36 -21.82
N ASP A 134 26.27 -2.53 -22.89
CA ASP A 134 25.33 -1.50 -23.34
C ASP A 134 24.23 -1.25 -22.30
N MET A 135 23.67 -2.30 -21.70
CA MET A 135 22.69 -2.15 -20.61
C MET A 135 23.30 -1.51 -19.37
N ARG A 136 24.58 -1.80 -19.09
CA ARG A 136 25.31 -1.15 -18.00
C ARG A 136 25.48 0.35 -18.24
N ARG A 137 25.90 0.75 -19.44
CA ARG A 137 26.01 2.17 -19.84
C ARG A 137 24.66 2.87 -19.80
N GLU A 138 23.59 2.20 -20.21
CA GLU A 138 22.24 2.76 -20.13
C GLU A 138 21.80 2.98 -18.68
N ALA A 139 22.09 2.04 -17.77
CA ALA A 139 21.80 2.21 -16.34
C ALA A 139 22.56 3.41 -15.73
N GLU A 140 23.82 3.60 -16.10
CA GLU A 140 24.61 4.78 -15.71
C GLU A 140 23.97 6.08 -16.23
N ARG A 141 23.57 6.10 -17.51
CA ARG A 141 22.89 7.25 -18.13
C ARG A 141 21.59 7.57 -17.40
N VAL A 142 20.73 6.58 -17.16
CA VAL A 142 19.47 6.75 -16.41
C VAL A 142 19.75 7.33 -15.02
N SER A 143 20.73 6.80 -14.30
CA SER A 143 21.08 7.29 -12.96
C SER A 143 21.46 8.78 -12.95
N SER A 144 22.15 9.26 -13.99
CA SER A 144 22.54 10.67 -14.12
C SER A 144 21.38 11.62 -14.44
N MET A 145 20.26 11.10 -14.93
CA MET A 145 19.07 11.90 -15.25
C MET A 145 18.05 11.95 -14.10
N MET A 146 18.22 11.12 -13.06
CA MET A 146 17.28 11.07 -11.94
C MET A 146 17.47 12.28 -11.02
N THR A 147 16.38 13.00 -10.76
CA THR A 147 16.35 14.05 -9.72
C THR A 147 15.76 13.47 -8.44
N TYR A 148 16.55 13.49 -7.36
CA TYR A 148 16.06 13.10 -6.03
C TYR A 148 15.19 14.21 -5.43
N VAL A 149 14.01 13.83 -4.96
CA VAL A 149 13.09 14.73 -4.25
C VAL A 149 13.05 14.30 -2.78
N GLU A 150 13.55 15.16 -1.90
CA GLU A 150 13.52 14.92 -0.46
C GLU A 150 12.14 15.24 0.13
N LEU A 151 11.33 14.21 0.36
CA LEU A 151 9.94 14.38 0.85
C LEU A 151 9.86 14.85 2.31
N SER A 152 10.86 14.55 3.14
CA SER A 152 10.86 14.86 4.58
C SER A 152 10.84 16.36 4.90
N VAL A 153 11.37 17.19 4.00
CA VAL A 153 11.45 18.65 4.15
C VAL A 153 10.37 19.39 3.37
N LYS A 154 9.54 18.67 2.60
CA LYS A 154 8.51 19.27 1.76
C LYS A 154 7.27 19.58 2.59
N GLY A 155 6.82 20.84 2.51
CA GLY A 155 5.53 21.23 3.06
C GLY A 155 4.41 20.38 2.46
N GLY A 156 3.51 19.88 3.31
CA GLY A 156 2.37 19.06 2.90
C GLY A 156 2.59 17.55 2.88
N TYR A 157 3.84 17.03 2.94
CA TYR A 157 4.04 15.57 3.01
C TYR A 157 3.42 14.97 4.27
N MET A 158 3.64 15.61 5.43
CA MET A 158 3.05 15.13 6.69
C MET A 158 1.52 15.23 6.67
N ASP A 159 0.95 16.25 6.04
CA ASP A 159 -0.50 16.39 5.92
C ASP A 159 -1.09 15.28 5.03
N GLU A 160 -0.42 14.96 3.92
CA GLU A 160 -0.78 13.86 3.04
C GLU A 160 -0.64 12.50 3.74
N PHE A 161 0.46 12.29 4.46
CA PHE A 161 0.71 11.09 5.25
C PHE A 161 -0.39 10.88 6.30
N MET A 162 -0.71 11.92 7.06
CA MET A 162 -1.78 11.87 8.08
C MET A 162 -3.15 11.59 7.45
N SER A 163 -3.43 12.15 6.27
CA SER A 163 -4.65 11.88 5.52
C SER A 163 -4.71 10.44 5.01
N ALA A 164 -3.55 9.88 4.67
CA ALA A 164 -3.40 8.51 4.22
C ALA A 164 -3.33 7.47 5.36
N LEU A 165 -3.42 7.85 6.64
CA LEU A 165 -3.52 6.91 7.77
C LEU A 165 -4.91 6.26 7.93
N PHE A 166 -5.88 6.65 7.10
CA PHE A 166 -7.23 6.08 7.11
C PHE A 166 -7.39 5.07 5.98
N LEU A 167 -8.31 4.11 6.06
CA LEU A 167 -8.63 3.13 5.03
C LEU A 167 -9.87 3.56 4.22
N PRO A 168 -9.77 3.77 2.89
CA PRO A 168 -8.53 3.91 2.11
C PRO A 168 -7.80 5.24 2.36
N HIS A 169 -8.53 6.31 2.72
CA HIS A 169 -8.01 7.66 2.91
C HIS A 169 -9.05 8.53 3.63
N THR A 170 -8.66 9.65 4.25
CA THR A 170 -9.61 10.60 4.88
C THR A 170 -10.57 11.21 3.85
N ASP A 171 -10.06 11.46 2.65
CA ASP A 171 -10.83 11.96 1.51
C ASP A 171 -11.26 10.82 0.59
N MET A 172 -12.51 10.36 0.77
CA MET A 172 -13.13 9.32 -0.06
C MET A 172 -13.35 9.76 -1.52
N GLY A 173 -13.27 11.05 -1.84
CA GLY A 173 -13.36 11.54 -3.21
C GLY A 173 -12.22 11.05 -4.09
N GLN A 174 -11.08 10.71 -3.49
CA GLN A 174 -9.90 10.14 -4.19
C GLN A 174 -10.02 8.63 -4.45
N PHE A 175 -11.04 7.98 -3.89
CA PHE A 175 -11.26 6.53 -4.00
C PHE A 175 -12.71 6.22 -4.40
N PRO A 176 -13.18 6.71 -5.57
CA PRO A 176 -14.56 6.52 -6.02
C PRO A 176 -14.97 5.05 -6.12
N SER A 177 -14.09 4.16 -6.59
CA SER A 177 -14.42 2.73 -6.71
C SER A 177 -14.62 2.07 -5.35
N VAL A 178 -13.82 2.46 -4.34
CA VAL A 178 -13.93 1.93 -2.98
C VAL A 178 -15.22 2.42 -2.31
N LYS A 179 -15.60 3.68 -2.56
CA LYS A 179 -16.87 4.24 -2.09
C LYS A 179 -18.07 3.45 -2.62
N GLU A 180 -18.02 3.00 -3.88
CA GLU A 180 -19.06 2.15 -4.45
C GLU A 180 -19.10 0.74 -3.86
N ILE A 181 -17.95 0.20 -3.43
CA ILE A 181 -17.87 -1.10 -2.77
C ILE A 181 -18.48 -1.03 -1.36
N ILE A 182 -18.14 -0.01 -0.57
CA ILE A 182 -18.60 0.14 0.82
C ILE A 182 -20.07 0.60 0.89
N GLY A 183 -20.55 1.31 -0.13
CA GLY A 183 -21.94 1.76 -0.21
C GLY A 183 -22.97 0.69 -0.58
N LYS A 184 -22.52 -0.54 -0.90
CA LYS A 184 -23.36 -1.72 -1.17
C LYS A 184 -23.58 -2.54 0.09
#